data_AF-A0A162PW43-F1
#
_entry.id   AF-A0A162PW43-F1
#
_cell.length_a   1.000
_cell.length_b   1.000
_cell.length_c   1.000
_cell.angle_alpha   90.00
_cell.angle_beta   90.00
_cell.angle_gamma   90.00
#
_symmetry.space_group_name_H-M   'P 1'
#
loop_
_entity.id
_entity.type
_entity.pdbx_description
1 polymer ?
#
loop_
_entity_poly.entity_id
_entity_poly.type
_entity_poly.pdbx_seq_one_letter_code
_entity_poly.pdbx_strand_id
1 'polypeptide(L)'
;MAATTAVSQEFTAFYLQRTTQEFAEDLDKVREADDFKADSVPFLVHALQQGTALYSARDQERVVKPAAAAAASAATEDEDVDMTEAVTEEVEEEKEVKSAKEKKDKSKKKTSS
;
A
#
# COMPACT_ATOMS: atom_id res chain seq x y z
N MET A 1 -6.23 7.03 -19.88
CA MET A 1 -5.61 5.92 -19.10
C MET A 1 -4.10 5.77 -19.32
N ALA A 2 -3.50 6.18 -20.45
CA ALA A 2 -2.06 6.02 -20.69
C ALA A 2 -1.13 6.80 -19.72
N ALA A 3 -1.55 7.96 -19.20
CA ALA A 3 -0.75 8.74 -18.26
C ALA A 3 -0.58 8.03 -16.90
N THR A 4 -1.63 7.39 -16.40
CA THR A 4 -1.59 6.63 -15.13
C THR A 4 -0.64 5.44 -15.22
N THR A 5 -0.61 4.75 -16.37
CA THR A 5 0.33 3.64 -16.58
C THR A 5 1.78 4.10 -16.65
N ALA A 6 2.05 5.26 -17.23
CA ALA A 6 3.40 5.84 -17.27
C ALA A 6 3.88 6.23 -15.87
N VAL A 7 3.02 6.89 -15.07
CA VAL A 7 3.34 7.23 -13.68
C VAL A 7 3.61 5.98 -12.85
N SER A 8 2.79 4.93 -12.99
CA SER A 8 3.03 3.68 -12.25
C SER A 8 4.36 3.03 -12.64
N GLN A 9 4.74 3.04 -13.92
CA GLN A 9 6.04 2.50 -14.36
C GLN A 9 7.22 3.32 -13.80
N GLU A 10 7.15 4.64 -13.87
CA GLU A 10 8.18 5.53 -13.32
C GLU A 10 8.29 5.37 -11.79
N PHE A 11 7.15 5.26 -11.10
CA PHE A 11 7.10 4.98 -9.67
C PHE A 11 7.72 3.61 -9.35
N THR A 12 7.40 2.56 -10.09
CA THR A 12 7.98 1.22 -9.86
C THR A 12 9.50 1.24 -10.00
N ALA A 13 10.03 1.95 -11.01
CA ALA A 13 11.47 2.09 -11.19
C ALA A 13 12.13 2.81 -10.01
N PHE A 14 11.56 3.94 -9.59
CA PHE A 14 12.02 4.69 -8.42
C PHE A 14 11.96 3.85 -7.13
N TYR A 15 10.82 3.18 -6.90
CA TYR A 15 10.60 2.32 -5.74
C TYR A 15 11.61 1.20 -5.67
N LEU A 16 11.87 0.52 -6.79
CA LEU A 16 12.86 -0.56 -6.85
C LEU A 16 14.26 -0.05 -6.53
N GLN A 17 14.68 1.07 -7.15
CA GLN A 17 15.99 1.65 -6.88
C GLN A 17 16.14 2.01 -5.39
N ARG A 18 15.13 2.66 -4.81
CA ARG A 18 15.19 3.05 -3.40
C ARG A 18 15.19 1.82 -2.48
N THR A 19 14.26 0.89 -2.69
CA THR A 19 14.07 -0.30 -1.85
C THR A 19 15.29 -1.21 -1.89
N THR A 20 15.91 -1.39 -3.06
CA THR A 20 17.14 -2.20 -3.18
C THR A 20 18.35 -1.52 -2.53
N GLN A 21 18.39 -0.19 -2.48
CA GLN A 21 19.42 0.54 -1.76
C GLN A 21 19.25 0.44 -0.24
N GLU A 22 18.03 0.57 0.27
CA GLU A 22 17.75 0.46 1.71
C GLU A 22 17.94 -0.98 2.23
N PHE A 23 17.63 -1.98 1.41
CA PHE A 23 17.80 -3.39 1.76
C PHE A 23 19.13 -3.99 1.29
N ALA A 24 20.11 -3.18 0.90
CA ALA A 24 21.36 -3.67 0.32
C ALA A 24 22.03 -4.75 1.19
N GLU A 25 22.16 -4.51 2.50
CA GLU A 25 22.77 -5.46 3.43
C GLU A 25 21.99 -6.78 3.54
N ASP A 26 20.66 -6.72 3.51
CA ASP A 26 19.82 -7.91 3.60
C ASP A 26 19.77 -8.68 2.27
N LEU A 27 19.82 -7.96 1.14
CA LEU A 27 19.93 -8.56 -0.18
C LEU A 27 21.27 -9.29 -0.36
N ASP A 28 22.36 -8.75 0.20
CA ASP A 28 23.65 -9.43 0.22
C ASP A 28 23.59 -10.72 1.04
N LYS A 29 22.96 -10.71 2.23
CA LYS A 29 22.74 -11.94 3.03
C LYS A 29 21.89 -12.98 2.28
N VAL A 30 20.81 -12.54 1.62
CA VAL A 30 19.97 -13.42 0.81
C VAL A 30 20.78 -14.03 -0.33
N ARG A 31 21.70 -13.28 -0.93
CA ARG A 31 22.57 -13.77 -2.01
C ARG A 31 23.62 -14.78 -1.53
N GLU A 32 24.05 -14.66 -0.28
CA GLU A 32 25.01 -15.58 0.35
C GLU A 32 24.36 -16.88 0.87
N ALA A 33 23.03 -16.97 0.88
CA ALA A 33 22.30 -18.15 1.34
C ALA A 33 22.47 -19.36 0.40
N ASP A 34 22.55 -20.56 0.97
CA ASP A 34 22.80 -21.82 0.24
C ASP A 34 21.73 -22.16 -0.81
N ASP A 35 20.52 -21.62 -0.65
CA ASP A 35 19.36 -21.85 -1.51
C ASP A 35 19.15 -20.77 -2.58
N PHE A 36 19.96 -19.70 -2.58
CA PHE A 36 19.88 -18.66 -3.59
C PHE A 36 20.54 -19.10 -4.90
N LYS A 37 19.74 -19.18 -5.97
CA LYS A 37 20.16 -19.66 -7.29
C LYS A 37 19.90 -18.60 -8.35
N ALA A 38 20.45 -18.79 -9.55
CA ALA A 38 20.19 -17.88 -10.69
C ALA A 38 18.69 -17.68 -10.96
N ASP A 39 17.89 -18.74 -10.79
CA ASP A 39 16.44 -18.71 -10.97
C ASP A 39 15.69 -17.99 -9.84
N SER A 40 16.34 -17.68 -8.73
CA SER A 40 15.76 -16.93 -7.61
C SER A 40 15.69 -15.42 -7.89
N VAL A 41 16.51 -14.90 -8.81
CA VAL A 41 16.57 -13.46 -9.12
C VAL A 41 15.24 -12.94 -9.68
N PRO A 42 14.60 -13.55 -10.68
CA PRO A 42 13.29 -13.11 -11.16
C PRO A 42 12.24 -13.10 -10.05
N PHE A 43 12.25 -14.12 -9.18
CA PHE A 43 11.31 -14.20 -8.05
C PHE A 43 11.52 -13.05 -7.07
N LEU A 44 12.77 -12.75 -6.70
CA LEU A 44 13.11 -11.62 -5.84
C LEU A 44 12.67 -10.29 -6.44
N VAL A 45 12.93 -10.07 -7.74
CA VAL A 45 12.52 -8.84 -8.43
C VAL A 45 11.00 -8.70 -8.43
N HIS A 46 10.25 -9.78 -8.72
CA HIS A 46 8.79 -9.76 -8.67
C HIS A 46 8.26 -9.48 -7.25
N ALA A 47 8.84 -10.09 -6.22
CA ALA A 47 8.44 -9.86 -4.84
C ALA A 47 8.67 -8.40 -4.40
N LEU A 48 9.81 -7.81 -4.79
CA LEU A 48 10.08 -6.39 -4.54
C LEU A 48 9.12 -5.49 -5.31
N GLN A 49 8.86 -5.78 -6.58
CA GLN A 49 7.88 -5.04 -7.39
C GLN A 49 6.48 -5.09 -6.78
N GLN A 50 6.05 -6.21 -6.21
CA GLN A 50 4.74 -6.33 -5.55
C GLN A 50 4.57 -5.32 -4.40
N GLY A 51 5.65 -4.87 -3.77
CA GLY A 51 5.63 -3.82 -2.75
C GLY A 51 5.01 -2.49 -3.23
N THR A 52 4.99 -2.22 -4.54
CA THR A 52 4.35 -1.00 -5.08
C THR A 52 2.84 -1.00 -4.91
N ALA A 53 2.21 -2.17 -4.72
CA ALA A 53 0.76 -2.28 -4.49
C ALA A 53 0.30 -1.64 -3.16
N LEU A 54 1.24 -1.35 -2.25
CA LEU A 54 0.95 -0.64 -1.00
C LEU A 54 0.66 0.85 -1.19
N TYR A 55 0.92 1.40 -2.38
CA TYR A 55 0.78 2.82 -2.67
C TYR A 55 -0.37 3.07 -3.64
N SER A 56 -1.25 4.00 -3.27
CA SER A 56 -2.35 4.44 -4.14
C SER A 56 -1.80 5.19 -5.37
N ALA A 57 -2.57 5.26 -6.46
CA ALA A 57 -2.18 6.01 -7.66
C ALA A 57 -1.83 7.47 -7.36
N ARG A 58 -2.57 8.11 -6.44
CA ARG A 58 -2.31 9.49 -5.99
C ARG A 58 -0.95 9.62 -5.28
N ASP A 59 -0.57 8.63 -4.48
CA ASP A 59 0.72 8.65 -3.78
C ASP A 59 1.89 8.40 -4.74
N GLN A 60 1.68 7.50 -5.70
CA GLN A 60 2.64 7.29 -6.80
C GLN A 60 2.88 8.58 -7.58
N GLU A 61 1.82 9.32 -7.93
CA GLU A 61 1.91 10.61 -8.63
C GLU A 61 2.71 11.66 -7.85
N ARG A 62 2.53 11.75 -6.52
CA ARG A 62 3.26 12.70 -5.67
C ARG A 62 4.76 12.45 -5.63
N VAL A 63 5.16 11.18 -5.68
CA VAL A 63 6.58 10.79 -5.69
C VAL A 63 7.22 11.06 -7.05
N VAL A 64 6.49 10.77 -8.13
CA VAL A 64 6.98 10.95 -9.51
C VAL A 64 6.98 12.42 -9.95
N LYS A 65 6.01 13.23 -9.49
CA LYS A 65 5.91 14.67 -9.78
C LYS A 65 6.21 15.51 -8.54
N PRO A 66 7.48 15.68 -8.15
CA PRO A 66 7.83 16.55 -7.04
C PRO A 66 7.41 18.00 -7.35
N ALA A 67 6.98 18.72 -6.31
CA ALA A 67 6.29 20.01 -6.40
C ALA A 67 6.97 21.11 -7.25
N ALA A 68 8.27 20.99 -7.54
CA ALA A 68 8.97 21.88 -8.46
C ALA A 68 8.45 21.81 -9.91
N ALA A 69 7.87 20.68 -10.34
CA ALA A 69 7.24 20.53 -11.66
C ALA A 69 5.76 20.97 -11.70
N ALA A 70 5.08 21.01 -10.54
CA ALA A 70 3.67 21.41 -10.44
C ALA A 70 3.45 22.93 -10.61
N ALA A 71 4.49 23.75 -10.38
CA ALA A 71 4.44 25.19 -10.60
C ALA A 71 4.42 25.58 -12.10
N ALA A 72 4.76 24.68 -13.02
CA ALA A 72 4.82 24.95 -14.46
C ALA A 72 3.53 24.60 -15.23
N SER A 73 2.57 23.89 -14.62
CA SER A 73 1.32 23.45 -15.29
C SER A 73 0.05 24.04 -14.70
N ALA A 74 0.14 25.01 -13.79
CA ALA A 74 -1.02 25.65 -13.13
C ALA A 74 -1.57 26.89 -13.88
N ALA A 75 -1.23 27.06 -15.16
CA ALA A 75 -1.59 28.24 -15.93
C ALA A 75 -2.28 27.87 -17.27
N THR A 76 -3.40 27.15 -17.20
CA THR A 76 -4.53 27.14 -18.17
C THR A 76 -5.59 26.20 -17.60
N GLU A 77 -6.88 26.48 -17.45
CA GLU A 77 -7.78 27.62 -17.67
C GLU A 77 -9.07 27.25 -16.88
N ASP A 78 -9.68 28.25 -16.25
CA ASP A 78 -11.03 28.24 -15.68
C ASP A 78 -12.11 27.97 -16.75
N GLU A 79 -13.33 27.65 -16.30
CA GLU A 79 -14.64 27.55 -16.99
C GLU A 79 -15.20 26.12 -17.16
N ASP A 80 -15.87 25.61 -16.12
CA ASP A 80 -17.29 25.25 -16.22
C ASP A 80 -17.85 24.97 -14.81
N VAL A 81 -18.61 25.94 -14.29
CA VAL A 81 -19.46 25.80 -13.12
C VAL A 81 -20.79 25.22 -13.62
N ASP A 82 -21.10 23.98 -13.23
CA ASP A 82 -22.51 23.58 -13.15
C ASP A 82 -22.79 22.91 -11.81
N MET A 83 -23.74 23.52 -11.12
CA MET A 83 -24.14 23.34 -9.76
C MET A 83 -25.39 22.48 -9.77
N THR A 84 -25.33 21.26 -9.25
CA THR A 84 -26.53 20.56 -8.81
C THR A 84 -26.35 20.04 -7.39
N GLU A 85 -26.92 20.81 -6.47
CA GLU A 85 -27.34 20.39 -5.13
C GLU A 85 -28.01 19.01 -5.16
N ALA A 86 -27.70 18.17 -4.18
CA ALA A 86 -28.65 17.74 -3.14
C ALA A 86 -28.19 16.41 -2.51
N VAL A 87 -27.65 16.48 -1.29
CA VAL A 87 -28.20 15.80 -0.10
C VAL A 87 -27.19 15.94 1.03
N THR A 88 -27.54 16.85 1.94
CA THR A 88 -27.17 16.84 3.35
C THR A 88 -28.01 15.78 4.06
N GLU A 89 -27.39 14.84 4.78
CA GLU A 89 -27.97 14.35 6.04
C GLU A 89 -26.85 13.85 6.96
N GLU A 90 -26.72 14.53 8.09
CA GLU A 90 -25.90 14.18 9.23
C GLU A 90 -26.45 12.94 9.93
N VAL A 91 -25.58 12.05 10.43
CA VAL A 91 -25.83 11.32 11.68
C VAL A 91 -24.49 11.14 12.41
N GLU A 92 -24.26 11.99 13.41
CA GLU A 92 -23.47 11.65 14.60
C GLU A 92 -24.31 10.71 15.50
N GLU A 93 -23.72 9.66 16.07
CA GLU A 93 -23.87 9.35 17.51
C GLU A 93 -22.92 8.23 17.95
N GLU A 94 -22.06 8.54 18.93
CA GLU A 94 -21.36 7.57 19.76
C GLU A 94 -22.35 6.80 20.65
N LYS A 95 -22.10 5.50 20.88
CA LYS A 95 -22.49 4.88 22.16
C LYS A 95 -21.59 3.71 22.55
N GLU A 96 -20.75 3.97 23.56
CA GLU A 96 -20.06 2.99 24.38
C GLU A 96 -21.06 2.30 25.34
N VAL A 97 -21.14 0.95 25.35
CA VAL A 97 -21.56 0.18 26.53
C VAL A 97 -20.78 -1.14 26.63
N LYS A 98 -19.92 -1.22 27.66
CA LYS A 98 -19.39 -2.47 28.23
C LYS A 98 -20.44 -3.16 29.11
N SER A 99 -20.53 -4.50 29.06
CA SER A 99 -20.85 -5.38 30.21
C SER A 99 -20.65 -6.86 29.82
N ALA A 100 -19.67 -7.56 30.41
CA ALA A 100 -19.80 -8.56 31.49
C ALA A 100 -20.13 -10.00 30.97
N LYS A 101 -19.16 -10.91 30.84
CA LYS A 101 -18.60 -11.82 31.88
C LYS A 101 -19.60 -12.86 32.42
N GLU A 102 -19.43 -14.14 32.07
CA GLU A 102 -19.49 -15.24 33.06
C GLU A 102 -18.81 -16.54 32.57
N LYS A 103 -18.07 -17.18 33.49
CA LYS A 103 -17.40 -18.48 33.39
C LYS A 103 -18.31 -19.58 33.92
N LYS A 104 -18.32 -20.80 33.33
CA LYS A 104 -18.62 -22.06 34.05
C LYS A 104 -18.20 -23.29 33.22
N ASP A 105 -17.09 -23.94 33.52
CA ASP A 105 -16.91 -25.07 34.47
C ASP A 105 -17.28 -26.46 33.90
N LYS A 106 -16.22 -27.23 33.58
CA LYS A 106 -15.97 -28.63 33.97
C LYS A 106 -17.11 -29.67 33.83
N SER A 107 -16.94 -30.60 32.89
CA SER A 107 -17.37 -32.00 33.11
C SER A 107 -16.53 -33.05 32.37
N LYS A 108 -15.84 -33.85 33.21
CA LYS A 108 -15.79 -35.34 33.17
C LYS A 108 -14.89 -36.04 32.14
N LYS A 109 -13.64 -36.23 32.57
CA LYS A 109 -12.91 -37.51 32.64
C LYS A 109 -13.82 -38.75 32.75
N LYS A 110 -13.71 -39.71 31.82
CA LYS A 110 -13.76 -41.20 31.99
C LYS A 110 -13.27 -41.86 30.67
N THR A 111 -12.04 -42.36 30.61
CA THR A 111 -11.65 -43.79 30.75
C THR A 111 -12.31 -44.74 29.75
N SER A 112 -11.49 -45.28 28.84
CA SER A 112 -11.66 -46.63 28.30
C SER A 112 -10.26 -47.21 28.04
N SER A 113 -9.69 -47.77 29.09
CA SER A 113 -8.86 -48.97 29.07
C SER A 113 -9.45 -49.93 30.09
#